data_AF-A0A925EJQ1-F1
#
_entry.id   AF-A0A925EJQ1-F1
#
_cell.length_a   1.000
_cell.length_b   1.000
_cell.length_c   1.000
_cell.angle_alpha   90.00
_cell.angle_beta   90.00
_cell.angle_gamma   90.00
#
_symmetry.space_group_name_H-M   'P 1'
#
loop_
_entity.id
_entity.type
_entity.pdbx_description
1 polymer ?
#
loop_
_entity_poly.entity_id
_entity_poly.type
_entity_poly.pdbx_seq_one_letter_code
_entity_poly.pdbx_strand_id
1 'polypeptide(L)' 'MLTSSKEEQDVIRGYSLGANSYIRKPVDFDQFVEAVKHLGLYWLVLNKKPPH' A
#
# COMPACT_ATOMS: atom_id res chain seq x y z
N MET A 1 16.22 -15.83 -4.58
CA MET A 1 15.50 -14.56 -4.80
C MET A 1 16.08 -13.51 -3.87
N LEU A 2 16.65 -12.44 -4.43
CA LEU A 2 17.17 -11.25 -3.72
C LEU A 2 16.16 -10.10 -3.81
N THR A 3 14.87 -10.37 -3.60
CA THR A 3 13.79 -9.40 -3.88
C THR A 3 13.51 -8.43 -2.74
N SER A 4 14.03 -8.70 -1.53
CA SER A 4 13.79 -7.84 -0.36
C SER A 4 14.41 -6.45 -0.50
N SER A 5 15.64 -6.35 -1.03
CA SER A 5 16.34 -5.05 -1.11
C SER A 5 15.72 -4.12 -2.16
N LYS A 6 15.26 -4.67 -3.29
CA LYS A 6 14.59 -3.88 -4.32
C LYS A 6 13.20 -3.42 -3.86
N GLU A 7 12.46 -4.29 -3.18
CA GLU A 7 11.17 -3.93 -2.56
C GLU A 7 11.34 -2.81 -1.52
N GLU A 8 12.36 -2.89 -0.66
CA GLU A 8 12.64 -1.86 0.33
C GLU A 8 12.99 -0.50 -0.31
N GLN A 9 13.79 -0.50 -1.39
CA GLN A 9 14.07 0.71 -2.17
C GLN A 9 12.81 1.31 -2.80
N ASP A 10 11.91 0.49 -3.32
CA ASP A 10 10.65 0.94 -3.92
C ASP A 10 9.71 1.55 -2.88
N VAL A 11 9.67 0.97 -1.67
CA VAL A 11 8.93 1.52 -0.52
C VAL A 11 9.47 2.90 -0.14
N ILE A 12 10.78 3.00 0.12
CA ILE A 12 11.43 4.27 0.50
C ILE A 12 11.21 5.34 -0.57
N ARG A 13 11.42 4.97 -1.84
CA ARG A 13 11.24 5.88 -2.97
C ARG A 13 9.79 6.34 -3.08
N GLY A 14 8.81 5.45 -2.93
CA GLY A 14 7.40 5.80 -2.95
C GLY A 14 7.05 6.87 -1.92
N TYR A 15 7.44 6.66 -0.66
CA TYR A 15 7.18 7.63 0.40
C TYR A 15 7.94 8.95 0.18
N SER A 16 9.19 8.91 -0.30
CA SER A 16 9.95 10.14 -0.63
C SER A 16 9.29 11.01 -1.71
N LEU A 17 8.48 10.40 -2.58
CA LEU A 17 7.75 11.08 -3.65
C LEU A 17 6.33 11.53 -3.22
N GLY A 18 6.00 11.39 -1.94
CA GLY A 18 4.71 11.82 -1.39
C GLY A 18 3.61 10.77 -1.47
N ALA A 19 3.95 9.49 -1.64
CA ALA A 19 2.95 8.43 -1.45
C ALA A 19 2.42 8.48 -0.01
N ASN A 20 1.10 8.44 0.14
CA ASN A 20 0.46 8.44 1.45
C ASN A 20 0.57 7.08 2.15
N SER A 21 0.69 5.99 1.40
CA SER A 21 0.80 4.61 1.89
C SER A 21 1.31 3.69 0.78
N TYR A 22 1.92 2.56 1.16
CA TYR A 22 2.43 1.53 0.25
C TYR A 22 1.83 0.16 0.60
N ILE A 23 1.38 -0.59 -0.42
CA ILE A 23 0.79 -1.93 -0.24
C ILE A 23 1.51 -2.90 -1.16
N ARG A 24 2.15 -3.90 -0.57
CA ARG A 24 2.72 -5.02 -1.31
C ARG A 24 1.60 -5.86 -1.92
N LYS A 25 1.72 -6.19 -3.20
CA LYS A 25 0.76 -7.09 -3.87
C LYS A 25 0.73 -8.44 -3.15
N PRO A 26 -0.44 -8.87 -2.65
CA PRO A 26 -0.58 -10.21 -2.11
C PRO A 26 -0.35 -11.25 -3.20
N VAL A 27 0.33 -12.34 -2.84
CA VAL A 27 0.69 -13.41 -3.78
C VAL A 27 -0.52 -14.30 -4.07
N ASP A 28 -1.36 -14.53 -3.06
CA ASP A 28 -2.53 -15.38 -3.15
C ASP A 28 -3.81 -14.57 -3.41
N PHE A 29 -4.71 -15.12 -4.22
CA PHE A 29 -5.96 -14.45 -4.59
C PHE A 29 -6.84 -14.11 -3.39
N ASP A 30 -6.97 -15.02 -2.42
CA ASP A 30 -7.76 -14.77 -1.22
C ASP A 30 -7.18 -13.63 -0.37
N GLN A 31 -5.85 -13.59 -0.26
CA GLN A 31 -5.16 -12.48 0.40
C GLN A 31 -5.32 -11.16 -0.38
N PHE A 32 -5.37 -11.22 -1.70
CA PHE A 32 -5.64 -10.06 -2.55
C PHE A 32 -7.05 -9.51 -2.32
N VAL A 33 -8.07 -10.36 -2.35
CA VAL A 33 -9.46 -9.97 -2.10
C VAL A 33 -9.57 -9.30 -0.73
N GLU A 34 -8.95 -9.87 0.29
CA GLU A 34 -9.01 -9.32 1.65
C GLU A 34 -8.25 -7.99 1.78
N ALA A 35 -7.07 -7.88 1.16
CA ALA A 35 -6.33 -6.63 1.12
C ALA A 35 -7.11 -5.50 0.43
N VAL A 36 -7.83 -5.80 -0.66
CA VAL A 36 -8.65 -4.82 -1.38
C VAL A 36 -9.86 -4.36 -0.56
N LYS A 37 -10.50 -5.25 0.21
CA LYS A 37 -11.58 -4.85 1.13
C LYS A 37 -11.06 -3.88 2.20
N HIS A 38 -9.95 -4.21 2.85
CA HIS A 38 -9.33 -3.34 3.84
C HIS A 38 -8.90 -2.00 3.24
N LEU A 39 -8.38 -2.02 2.01
CA LEU A 39 -8.02 -0.81 1.29
C LEU A 39 -9.22 0.11 1.08
N GLY A 40 -10.36 -0.45 0.66
CA GLY A 40 -11.60 0.29 0.49
C GLY A 40 -12.08 0.93 1.78
N LEU A 41 -12.09 0.17 2.89
CA LEU A 41 -12.46 0.71 4.21
C LEU A 41 -11.52 1.84 4.64
N TYR A 42 -10.21 1.66 4.49
CA TYR A 42 -9.24 2.68 4.83
C TYR A 42 -9.48 3.97 4.05
N TRP A 43 -9.52 3.93 2.72
CA TRP A 43 -9.60 5.16 1.92
C TRP A 43 -10.97 5.82 1.90
N LEU A 44 -12.06 5.04 1.91
CA LEU A 44 -13.40 5.55 1.67
C LEU A 44 -14.15 5.88 2.96
N VAL A 45 -13.79 5.23 4.07
CA VAL A 45 -14.52 5.37 5.34
C VAL A 45 -13.66 6.02 6.41
N LEU A 46 -12.42 5.57 6.57
CA LEU A 46 -11.57 5.99 7.69
C LEU A 46 -10.69 7.19 7.37
N ASN A 47 -10.18 7.28 6.15
CA ASN A 47 -9.19 8.30 5.79
C ASN A 47 -9.83 9.69 5.77
N LYS A 48 -9.19 10.63 6.46
CA LYS A 48 -9.51 12.05 6.38
C LYS A 48 -8.51 12.70 5.43
N LYS A 49 -9.02 13.17 4.29
CA LYS A 49 -8.19 13.96 3.36
C LYS A 49 -7.60 15.18 4.08
N PRO A 50 -6.38 15.63 3.71
CA PRO A 50 -5.84 16.87 4.24
C PRO A 50 -6.83 18.02 4.03
N PRO A 51 -7.02 18.90 5.03
CA PRO A 51 -7.71 20.17 4.79
C PRO A 51 -6.91 20.95 3.74
N HIS A 52 -7.63 21.58 2.82
CA HIS A 52 -7.06 22.42 1.77
C HIS A 52 -6.26 23.57 2.36
#